data_AF-A0AAC8UVL7-F1
#
_entry.id   AF-A0AAC8UVL7-F1
#
_cell.length_a   1.000
_cell.length_b   1.000
_cell.length_c   1.000
_cell.angle_alpha   90.00
_cell.angle_beta   90.00
_cell.angle_gamma   90.00
#
_symmetry.space_group_name_H-M   'P 1'
#
loop_
_entity.id
_entity.type
_entity.pdbx_description
1 polymer ?
#
loop_
_entity_poly.entity_id
_entity_poly.type
_entity_poly.pdbx_seq_one_letter_code
_entity_poly.pdbx_strand_id
1 'polypeptide(L)'
;MFVQVPTDMDEVQMRQLQLKQQGETVTEDVIIRQAVLDIFQNLLDQIEDGHYDTAAWQDETLTVTDINGDLMATVKPKEETFIADFRKSSDATEEYLEQEAIRAAGGR
;
A
#
# COMPACT_ATOMS: atom_id res chain seq x y z
N MET A 1 -13.33 -14.75 2.82
CA MET A 1 -13.37 -13.60 3.75
C MET A 1 -12.66 -12.48 3.02
N PHE A 2 -13.36 -11.40 2.66
CA PHE A 2 -12.68 -10.21 2.16
C PHE A 2 -11.90 -9.64 3.34
N VAL A 3 -10.58 -9.71 3.23
CA VAL A 3 -9.67 -9.18 4.22
C VAL A 3 -9.66 -7.67 3.98
N GLN A 4 -10.44 -6.92 4.77
CA GLN A 4 -10.51 -5.46 4.64
C GLN A 4 -9.11 -4.88 4.83
N VAL A 5 -8.66 -4.09 3.86
CA VAL A 5 -7.40 -3.37 3.90
C VAL A 5 -7.52 -2.27 4.96
N PRO A 6 -6.67 -2.25 6.01
CA PRO A 6 -6.74 -1.21 7.03
C PRO A 6 -6.47 0.18 6.44
N THR A 7 -7.35 1.15 6.69
CA THR A 7 -7.19 2.54 6.22
C THR A 7 -6.78 3.50 7.33
N ASP A 8 -6.70 3.05 8.59
CA ASP A 8 -6.23 3.86 9.72
C ASP A 8 -5.58 3.00 10.83
N MET A 9 -5.09 3.66 11.89
CA MET A 9 -4.44 2.98 13.03
C MET A 9 -5.40 2.18 13.91
N ASP A 10 -6.67 2.55 14.01
CA ASP A 10 -7.67 1.79 14.77
C ASP A 10 -7.95 0.45 14.05
N GLU A 11 -8.06 0.48 12.72
CA GLU A 11 -8.20 -0.72 11.89
C GLU A 11 -6.94 -1.60 11.93
N VAL A 12 -5.75 -1.01 11.97
CA VAL A 12 -4.47 -1.74 12.16
C VAL A 12 -4.48 -2.50 13.48
N GLN A 13 -4.86 -1.85 14.58
CA GLN A 13 -4.92 -2.47 15.91
C GLN A 13 -5.99 -3.56 15.98
N MET A 14 -7.16 -3.30 15.39
CA MET A 14 -8.23 -4.30 15.27
C MET A 14 -7.75 -5.53 14.49
N ARG A 15 -7.04 -5.33 13.38
CA ARG A 15 -6.46 -6.43 12.61
C ARG A 15 -5.43 -7.20 13.42
N GLN A 16 -4.55 -6.50 14.14
CA GLN A 16 -3.54 -7.15 14.98
C GLN A 16 -4.20 -8.05 16.04
N LEU A 17 -5.26 -7.55 16.68
CA LEU A 17 -6.02 -8.31 17.68
C LEU A 17 -6.68 -9.56 17.07
N GLN A 18 -7.26 -9.44 15.87
CA GLN A 18 -7.85 -10.57 15.15
C GLN A 18 -6.81 -11.65 14.83
N LEU A 19 -5.65 -11.26 14.29
CA LEU A 19 -4.56 -12.19 13.99
C LEU A 19 -4.06 -12.89 15.26
N LYS A 20 -3.93 -12.14 16.36
CA LYS A 20 -3.55 -12.70 17.67
C LYS A 20 -4.55 -13.74 18.18
N GLN A 21 -5.85 -13.52 17.99
CA GLN A 21 -6.88 -14.51 18.35
C GLN A 21 -6.82 -15.77 17.49
N GLN A 22 -6.28 -15.66 16.27
CA GLN A 22 -6.04 -16.78 15.35
C GLN A 22 -4.71 -17.50 15.61
N GLY A 23 -3.92 -17.04 16.59
CA GLY A 23 -2.62 -17.62 16.94
C GLY A 23 -1.44 -17.00 16.20
N GLU A 24 -1.67 -15.96 15.39
CA GLU A 24 -0.62 -15.23 14.67
C GLU A 24 -0.18 -13.99 15.44
N THR A 25 1.12 -13.87 15.69
CA THR A 25 1.69 -12.68 16.35
C THR A 25 2.38 -11.82 15.30
N VAL A 26 1.68 -10.76 14.86
CA VAL A 26 2.16 -9.82 13.84
C VAL A 26 2.28 -8.43 14.44
N THR A 27 3.29 -7.65 14.05
CA THR A 27 3.45 -6.27 14.51
C THR A 27 2.55 -5.33 13.71
N GLU A 28 2.20 -4.18 14.28
CA GLU A 28 1.49 -3.12 13.55
C GLU A 28 2.24 -2.71 12.27
N ASP A 29 3.57 -2.64 12.32
CA ASP A 29 4.40 -2.26 11.17
C ASP A 29 4.23 -3.20 9.98
N VAL A 30 4.13 -4.51 10.23
CA VAL A 30 3.87 -5.50 9.16
C VAL A 30 2.47 -5.30 8.58
N ILE A 31 1.48 -5.00 9.42
CA ILE A 31 0.10 -4.76 8.98
C ILE A 31 0.03 -3.47 8.16
N ILE A 32 0.67 -2.39 8.60
CA ILE A 32 0.74 -1.11 7.90
C ILE A 32 1.46 -1.28 6.55
N ARG A 33 2.58 -2.00 6.53
CA ARG A 33 3.32 -2.27 5.30
C ARG A 33 2.50 -3.03 4.28
N GLN A 34 1.69 -3.99 4.72
CA GLN A 34 0.75 -4.67 3.82
C GLN A 34 -0.38 -3.74 3.38
N ALA A 35 -0.94 -2.94 4.30
CA ALA A 35 -2.01 -2.00 4.00
C ALA A 35 -1.60 -0.98 2.94
N VAL A 36 -0.41 -0.37 3.07
CA VAL A 36 0.15 0.58 2.11
C VAL A 36 0.28 -0.04 0.71
N LEU A 37 0.75 -1.29 0.63
CA LEU A 37 0.86 -2.01 -0.64
C LEU A 37 -0.51 -2.30 -1.25
N ASP A 38 -1.44 -2.82 -0.45
CA ASP A 38 -2.79 -3.18 -0.90
C ASP A 38 -3.57 -1.94 -1.36
N ILE A 39 -3.48 -0.83 -0.61
CA ILE A 39 -4.05 0.47 -0.99
C ILE A 39 -3.50 0.91 -2.35
N PHE A 40 -2.17 0.90 -2.50
CA PHE A 40 -1.54 1.36 -3.73
C PHE A 40 -1.90 0.47 -4.94
N GLN A 41 -1.94 -0.84 -4.76
CA GLN A 41 -2.39 -1.77 -5.81
C GLN A 41 -3.86 -1.53 -6.20
N ASN A 42 -4.74 -1.37 -5.22
CA ASN A 42 -6.16 -1.11 -5.50
C ASN A 42 -6.36 0.21 -6.27
N LEU A 43 -5.55 1.23 -5.98
CA LEU A 43 -5.57 2.51 -6.69
C LEU A 43 -5.12 2.35 -8.14
N LEU A 44 -4.04 1.61 -8.40
CA LEU A 44 -3.61 1.27 -9.77
C LEU A 44 -4.74 0.55 -10.52
N ASP A 45 -5.29 -0.51 -9.91
CA ASP A 45 -6.37 -1.30 -10.53
C ASP A 45 -7.60 -0.44 -10.85
N GLN A 46 -7.93 0.50 -9.98
CA GLN A 46 -9.06 1.42 -10.16
C GLN A 46 -8.79 2.44 -11.28
N ILE A 47 -7.60 3.01 -11.35
CA ILE A 47 -7.21 4.01 -12.35
C ILE A 47 -7.16 3.39 -13.74
N GLU A 48 -6.67 2.15 -13.82
CA GLU A 48 -6.51 1.45 -15.09
C GLU A 48 -7.76 0.69 -15.55
N ASP A 49 -8.81 0.64 -14.72
CA ASP A 49 -10.02 -0.18 -14.93
C ASP A 49 -9.66 -1.66 -15.15
N GLY A 50 -8.73 -2.17 -14.33
CA GLY A 50 -8.22 -3.53 -14.40
C GLY A 50 -6.82 -3.67 -13.80
N HIS A 51 -6.40 -4.91 -13.56
CA HIS A 51 -5.09 -5.22 -12.99
C HIS A 51 -4.03 -5.37 -14.10
N TYR A 52 -3.46 -4.27 -14.56
CA TYR A 52 -2.40 -4.27 -15.57
C TYR A 52 -1.02 -4.06 -14.94
N ASP A 53 -0.96 -3.23 -13.90
CA ASP A 53 0.26 -2.97 -13.17
C ASP A 53 0.30 -3.70 -11.83
N THR A 54 1.50 -4.12 -11.42
CA THR A 54 1.74 -4.73 -10.13
C THR A 54 2.65 -3.85 -9.29
N ALA A 55 2.15 -3.46 -8.12
CA ALA A 55 2.93 -2.86 -7.06
C ALA A 55 3.67 -3.93 -6.25
N ALA A 56 4.92 -3.66 -5.88
CA ALA A 56 5.70 -4.52 -5.01
C ALA A 56 6.64 -3.71 -4.12
N TRP A 57 7.03 -4.27 -2.98
CA TRP A 57 8.08 -3.70 -2.15
C TRP A 57 9.46 -3.97 -2.75
N GLN A 58 10.26 -2.91 -2.88
CA GLN A 58 11.71 -2.98 -3.04
C GLN A 58 12.35 -2.16 -1.92
N ASP A 59 12.90 -2.86 -0.92
CA ASP A 59 13.38 -2.25 0.33
C ASP A 59 12.31 -1.35 0.98
N GLU A 60 12.56 -0.06 1.14
CA GLU A 60 11.62 0.91 1.72
C GLU A 60 10.78 1.68 0.68
N THR A 61 10.76 1.19 -0.57
CA THR A 61 10.07 1.82 -1.69
C THR A 61 9.06 0.87 -2.33
N LEU A 62 8.07 1.44 -3.02
CA LEU A 62 7.15 0.67 -3.86
C LEU A 62 7.60 0.77 -5.31
N THR A 63 7.66 -0.35 -6.02
CA THR A 63 7.92 -0.40 -7.46
C THR A 63 6.65 -0.81 -8.18
N VAL A 64 6.45 -0.24 -9.37
CA VAL A 64 5.34 -0.60 -10.27
C VAL A 64 5.93 -1.28 -11.50
N THR A 65 5.46 -2.48 -11.83
CA THR A 65 5.82 -3.20 -13.06
C THR A 65 4.58 -3.46 -13.90
N ASP A 66 4.69 -3.30 -15.22
CA ASP A 66 3.58 -3.59 -16.14
C ASP A 66 3.39 -5.10 -16.39
N ILE A 67 2.40 -5.45 -17.21
CA ILE A 67 2.13 -6.82 -17.65
C ILE A 67 3.30 -7.51 -18.37
N ASN A 68 4.26 -6.75 -18.89
CA ASN A 68 5.45 -7.27 -19.57
C ASN A 68 6.63 -7.47 -18.60
N GLY A 69 6.50 -7.00 -17.36
CA GLY A 69 7.53 -7.02 -16.32
C GLY A 69 8.48 -5.83 -16.39
N ASP A 70 8.15 -4.80 -17.19
CA ASP A 70 8.96 -3.59 -17.30
C ASP A 70 8.70 -2.68 -16.09
N LEU A 71 9.76 -2.12 -15.51
CA LEU A 71 9.65 -1.19 -14.37
C LEU A 71 9.13 0.17 -14.85
N MET A 72 7.91 0.52 -14.42
CA MET A 72 7.23 1.76 -14.79
C MET A 72 7.52 2.90 -13.82
N ALA A 73 7.55 2.60 -12.51
CA ALA A 73 7.75 3.62 -11.49
C ALA A 73 8.42 3.07 -10.22
N THR A 74 9.03 3.98 -9.47
CA THR A 74 9.47 3.76 -8.10
C THR A 74 8.95 4.89 -7.23
N VAL A 75 8.13 4.54 -6.23
CA VAL A 75 7.49 5.46 -5.30
C VAL A 75 8.20 5.40 -3.95
N LYS A 76 8.61 6.57 -3.47
CA LYS A 76 9.28 6.74 -2.18
C LYS A 76 8.29 7.27 -1.15
N PRO A 77 8.51 7.02 0.15
CA PRO A 77 7.75 7.69 1.19
C PRO A 77 7.93 9.21 1.14
N LYS A 78 6.95 9.94 1.68
CA LYS A 78 7.01 11.41 1.83
C LYS A 78 8.01 11.82 2.89
N GLU A 79 8.09 11.08 3.99
CA GLU A 79 9.08 11.29 5.05
C GLU A 79 10.19 10.22 5.00
N GLU A 80 10.41 9.53 6.12
CA GLU A 80 11.49 8.54 6.26
C GLU A 80 11.05 7.15 5.79
N THR A 81 9.82 6.75 6.11
CA THR A 81 9.23 5.45 5.73
C THR A 81 7.73 5.59 5.52
N PHE A 82 7.13 4.71 4.71
CA PHE A 82 5.68 4.69 4.54
C PHE A 82 4.94 4.35 5.84
N ILE A 83 5.60 3.61 6.75
CA ILE A 83 5.04 3.33 8.08
C ILE A 83 4.94 4.62 8.89
N ALA A 84 5.97 5.47 8.86
CA ALA A 84 5.94 6.76 9.54
C ALA A 84 4.89 7.70 8.93
N ASP A 85 4.80 7.74 7.59
CA ASP A 85 3.78 8.52 6.87
C ASP A 85 2.37 8.10 7.30
N PHE A 86 2.08 6.79 7.25
CA PHE A 86 0.77 6.23 7.60
C PHE A 86 0.40 6.50 9.06
N ARG A 87 1.33 6.30 10.00
CA ARG A 87 1.09 6.57 11.43
C ARG A 87 0.84 8.05 11.70
N LYS A 88 1.46 8.94 10.92
CA LYS A 88 1.27 10.38 11.05
C LYS A 88 -0.09 10.81 10.51
N SER A 89 -0.47 10.30 9.34
CA SER A 89 -1.79 10.49 8.74
C SER A 89 -2.01 9.48 7.62
N SER A 90 -2.93 8.54 7.86
CA SER A 90 -3.33 7.54 6.87
C SER A 90 -3.99 8.21 5.66
N ASP A 91 -4.94 9.13 5.88
CA ASP A 91 -5.57 9.93 4.80
C ASP A 91 -4.55 10.62 3.89
N ALA A 92 -3.56 11.33 4.46
CA ALA A 92 -2.55 12.03 3.66
C ALA A 92 -1.59 11.06 2.94
N THR A 93 -1.46 9.84 3.44
CA THR A 93 -0.70 8.76 2.79
C THR A 93 -1.50 8.19 1.62
N GLU A 94 -2.80 7.96 1.79
CA GLU A 94 -3.70 7.50 0.72
C GLU A 94 -3.77 8.51 -0.43
N GLU A 95 -4.00 9.79 -0.14
CA GLU A 95 -3.99 10.87 -1.14
C GLU A 95 -2.65 10.94 -1.89
N TYR A 96 -1.55 10.68 -1.18
CA TYR A 96 -0.22 10.65 -1.79
C TYR A 96 -0.04 9.45 -2.73
N LEU A 97 -0.43 8.26 -2.28
CA LEU A 97 -0.39 7.04 -3.08
C LEU A 97 -1.27 7.15 -4.33
N GLU A 98 -2.44 7.78 -4.24
CA GLU A 98 -3.31 8.03 -5.39
C GLU A 98 -2.61 8.91 -6.42
N GLN A 99 -1.97 10.00 -6.00
CA GLN A 99 -1.22 10.87 -6.91
C GLN A 99 -0.07 10.14 -7.60
N GLU A 100 0.64 9.27 -6.89
CA GLU A 100 1.73 8.48 -7.46
C GLU A 100 1.21 7.38 -8.38
N ALA A 101 0.05 6.79 -8.08
CA ALA A 101 -0.61 5.80 -8.95
C ALA A 101 -1.06 6.44 -10.26
N ILE A 102 -1.66 7.64 -10.21
CA ILE A 102 -2.03 8.42 -11.40
C ILE A 102 -0.79 8.71 -12.26
N ARG A 103 0.34 9.06 -11.63
CA ARG A 103 1.60 9.30 -12.37
C ARG A 103 2.16 8.03 -12.99
N ALA A 104 2.14 6.92 -12.26
CA ALA A 104 2.62 5.62 -12.75
C ALA A 104 1.79 5.13 -13.94
N ALA A 105 0.46 5.18 -13.84
CA ALA A 105 -0.44 4.75 -14.90
C ALA A 105 -0.49 5.73 -16.09
N GLY A 106 -0.41 7.05 -15.83
CA GLY A 106 -0.53 8.11 -16.83
C GLY A 106 0.77 8.53 -17.52
N GLY A 107 1.93 8.02 -17.07
CA GLY A 107 3.25 8.31 -17.67
C GLY A 107 3.56 7.58 -18.98
N ARG A 108 2.55 6.98 -19.61
CA ARG A 108 2.64 6.11 -20.79
C ARG A 108 2.38 6.84 -22.09
#